data_AF-E3FU35-F1
#
_entry.id   AF-E3FU35-F1
#
_cell.length_a   1.000
_cell.length_b   1.000
_cell.length_c   1.000
_cell.angle_alpha   90.00
_cell.angle_beta   90.00
_cell.angle_gamma   90.00
#
_symmetry.space_group_name_H-M   'P 1'
#
loop_
_entity.id
_entity.type
_entity.pdbx_description
1 polymer ?
#
loop_
_entity_poly.entity_id
_entity_poly.type
_entity_poly.pdbx_seq_one_letter_code
_entity_poly.pdbx_strand_id
1 'polypeptide(L)'
;MNPGPAVEGKGAVPSHLAIILDQPAIGPEWKSWLTYELALRGLLLGTDGTVKEDRTLLGFFRFLGVQECEAVLRATRVEVHARECPWAGPMRGALGWEDAGSGEALLNSFIPVLIRRSRGPLIRLEDGVHHEPLRQVTFSLSNLTGKFGFEDGEALLCDSSDYLEYARNEAQAALTRAGLEAQVSITQTAHNPLRIWGDVTRNGKKISETVLQDFSMTLWAFDWSCLRDETFW
;
A
#
# COMPACT_ATOMS: atom_id res chain seq x y z
N MET A 1 30.44 -34.19 14.48
CA MET A 1 29.80 -33.06 15.19
C MET A 1 29.83 -31.89 14.24
N ASN A 2 28.68 -31.56 13.63
CA ASN A 2 28.55 -30.34 12.84
C ASN A 2 28.59 -29.15 13.81
N PRO A 3 29.41 -28.11 13.56
CA PRO A 3 29.23 -26.85 14.25
C PRO A 3 27.90 -26.28 13.76
N GLY A 4 26.94 -26.11 14.68
CA GLY A 4 25.72 -25.38 14.39
C GLY A 4 26.04 -23.93 13.99
N PRO A 5 25.18 -23.26 13.21
CA PRO A 5 25.44 -21.89 12.81
C PRO A 5 25.47 -21.00 14.04
N ALA A 6 26.56 -20.24 14.16
CA ALA A 6 26.78 -19.27 15.22
C ALA A 6 25.75 -18.14 15.10
N VAL A 7 24.91 -18.00 16.12
CA VAL A 7 24.09 -16.82 16.34
C VAL A 7 24.98 -15.77 17.00
N GLU A 8 25.67 -14.95 16.21
CA GLU A 8 26.41 -13.77 16.67
C GLU A 8 25.96 -12.50 15.93
N GLY A 9 24.86 -11.90 16.40
CA GLY A 9 24.94 -10.64 17.16
C GLY A 9 25.52 -9.37 16.53
N LYS A 10 25.75 -9.30 15.21
CA LYS A 10 25.86 -8.04 14.44
C LYS A 10 24.92 -8.15 13.25
N GLY A 11 23.69 -7.66 13.46
CA GLY A 11 22.53 -7.89 12.60
C GLY A 11 22.88 -7.71 11.12
N ALA A 12 22.67 -8.79 10.36
CA ALA A 12 22.79 -8.77 8.91
C ALA A 12 22.01 -7.56 8.36
N VAL A 13 22.60 -6.92 7.34
CA VAL A 13 21.89 -5.87 6.61
C VAL A 13 20.62 -6.52 6.04
N PRO A 14 19.42 -5.96 6.27
CA PRO A 14 18.22 -6.56 5.71
C PRO A 14 18.35 -6.65 4.20
N SER A 15 17.72 -7.67 3.60
CA SER A 15 17.67 -7.80 2.13
C SER A 15 16.73 -6.78 1.50
N HIS A 16 15.70 -6.37 2.25
CA HIS A 16 14.66 -5.46 1.79
C HIS A 16 14.28 -4.43 2.86
N LEU A 17 13.74 -3.29 2.43
CA LEU A 17 13.16 -2.27 3.28
C LEU A 17 11.74 -1.90 2.82
N ALA A 18 10.86 -1.62 3.77
CA ALA A 18 9.61 -0.91 3.56
C ALA A 18 9.71 0.40 4.32
N ILE A 19 9.77 1.51 3.59
CA ILE A 19 9.84 2.83 4.19
C ILE A 19 8.50 3.17 4.83
N ILE A 20 8.50 3.53 6.10
CA ILE A 20 7.28 3.94 6.80
C ILE A 20 7.13 5.45 6.68
N LEU A 21 6.05 5.89 6.07
CA LEU A 21 5.71 7.30 5.98
C LEU A 21 4.66 7.69 7.01
N ASP A 22 4.75 8.94 7.43
CA ASP A 22 3.76 9.54 8.29
C ASP A 22 2.40 9.61 7.60
N GLN A 23 1.35 9.34 8.36
CA GLN A 23 -0.03 9.42 7.92
C GLN A 23 -0.91 9.71 9.14
N PRO A 24 -2.12 10.26 8.97
CA PRO A 24 -2.98 10.62 10.11
C PRO A 24 -3.24 9.49 11.11
N ALA A 25 -3.21 8.24 10.65
CA ALA A 25 -3.38 7.05 11.48
C ALA A 25 -2.11 6.61 12.22
N ILE A 26 -0.92 7.01 11.75
CA ILE A 26 0.36 6.65 12.34
C ILE A 26 0.81 7.75 13.29
N GLY A 27 0.65 7.51 14.58
CA GLY A 27 1.22 8.35 15.63
C GLY A 27 2.73 8.12 15.84
N PRO A 28 3.34 8.76 16.85
CA PRO A 28 4.75 8.57 17.20
C PRO A 28 5.10 7.11 17.55
N GLU A 29 4.11 6.30 17.93
CA GLU A 29 4.25 4.88 18.26
C GLU A 29 4.07 3.94 17.07
N TRP A 30 4.50 4.39 15.88
CA TRP A 30 4.31 3.67 14.61
C TRP A 30 4.79 2.20 14.63
N LYS A 31 5.84 1.89 15.40
CA LYS A 31 6.34 0.51 15.55
C LYS A 31 5.33 -0.40 16.25
N SER A 32 4.75 0.08 17.35
CA SER A 32 3.71 -0.63 18.10
C SER A 32 2.45 -0.78 17.27
N TRP A 33 2.05 0.29 16.57
CA TRP A 33 0.91 0.28 15.68
C TRP A 33 1.09 -0.72 14.52
N LEU A 34 2.24 -0.72 13.84
CA LEU A 34 2.50 -1.65 12.74
C LEU A 34 2.56 -3.10 13.24
N THR A 35 3.12 -3.33 14.44
CA THR A 35 3.11 -4.65 15.08
C THR A 35 1.68 -5.13 15.33
N TYR A 36 0.81 -4.25 15.83
CA TYR A 36 -0.60 -4.56 16.05
C TYR A 36 -1.34 -4.86 14.73
N GLU A 37 -1.13 -4.05 13.69
CA GLU A 37 -1.73 -4.25 12.36
C GLU A 37 -1.32 -5.57 11.72
N LEU A 38 -0.06 -5.96 11.85
CA LEU A 38 0.44 -7.28 11.42
C LEU A 38 -0.22 -8.40 12.22
N ALA A 39 -0.32 -8.26 13.54
CA ALA A 39 -0.95 -9.26 14.41
C ALA A 39 -2.45 -9.46 14.10
N LEU A 40 -3.18 -8.40 13.72
CA LEU A 40 -4.57 -8.51 13.26
C LEU A 40 -4.72 -9.39 12.01
N ARG A 41 -3.65 -9.59 11.24
CA ARG A 41 -3.61 -10.47 10.07
C ARG A 41 -2.93 -11.82 10.33
N GLY A 42 -2.73 -12.18 11.60
CA GLY A 42 -2.09 -13.44 11.99
C GLY A 42 -0.56 -13.43 11.92
N LEU A 43 0.05 -12.29 11.63
CA LEU A 43 1.51 -12.15 11.52
C LEU A 43 2.09 -11.71 12.87
N LEU A 44 2.90 -12.58 13.46
CA LEU A 44 3.52 -12.39 14.76
C LEU A 44 4.97 -11.93 14.59
N LEU A 45 5.25 -10.73 15.10
CA LEU A 45 6.60 -10.19 15.24
C LEU A 45 7.19 -10.63 16.58
N GLY A 46 8.12 -11.57 16.55
CA GLY A 46 8.85 -12.05 17.72
C GLY A 46 9.83 -11.01 18.27
N THR A 47 10.05 -11.04 19.58
CA THR A 47 11.05 -10.19 20.24
C THR A 47 12.49 -10.55 19.84
N ASP A 48 12.68 -11.74 19.27
CA ASP A 48 13.91 -12.24 18.67
C ASP A 48 14.14 -11.73 17.23
N GLY A 49 13.26 -10.88 16.71
CA GLY A 49 13.35 -10.37 15.34
C GLY A 49 12.81 -11.35 14.30
N THR A 50 12.04 -12.37 14.68
CA THR A 50 11.40 -13.28 13.71
C THR A 50 10.00 -12.82 13.31
N VAL A 51 9.61 -13.06 12.06
CA VAL A 51 8.23 -12.92 11.58
C VAL A 51 7.63 -14.31 11.40
N LYS A 52 6.46 -14.57 11.98
CA LYS A 52 5.78 -15.87 11.89
C LYS A 52 4.32 -15.71 11.50
N GLU A 53 3.81 -16.64 10.71
CA GLU A 53 2.37 -16.86 10.53
C GLU A 53 2.05 -18.22 11.13
N ASP A 54 1.17 -18.25 12.14
CA ASP A 54 0.93 -19.39 13.02
C ASP A 54 2.22 -19.96 13.67
N ARG A 55 2.82 -20.96 13.03
CA ARG A 55 4.04 -21.66 13.45
C ARG A 55 5.14 -21.65 12.39
N THR A 56 4.85 -21.10 11.22
CA THR A 56 5.76 -21.03 10.09
C THR A 56 6.62 -19.79 10.23
N LEU A 57 7.95 -19.97 10.23
CA LEU A 57 8.88 -18.86 10.15
C LEU A 57 8.84 -18.29 8.73
N LEU A 58 8.45 -17.02 8.62
CA LEU A 58 8.44 -16.31 7.35
C LEU A 58 9.76 -15.61 7.05
N GLY A 59 10.46 -15.17 8.09
CA GLY A 59 11.68 -14.39 7.93
C GLY A 59 12.14 -13.73 9.20
N PHE A 60 13.10 -12.82 9.03
CA PHE A 60 13.64 -11.97 10.08
C PHE A 60 13.30 -10.52 9.78
N PHE A 61 13.08 -9.71 10.80
CA PHE A 61 12.76 -8.30 10.66
C PHE A 61 13.55 -7.43 11.63
N ARG A 62 13.66 -6.15 11.28
CA ARG A 62 14.16 -5.11 12.16
C ARG A 62 13.48 -3.78 11.87
N PHE A 63 13.06 -3.10 12.94
CA PHE A 63 12.67 -1.70 12.83
C PHE A 63 13.89 -0.79 12.81
N LEU A 64 13.93 0.12 11.84
CA LEU A 64 14.95 1.14 11.69
C LEU A 64 14.32 2.51 11.97
N GLY A 65 14.94 3.30 12.85
CA GLY A 65 14.63 4.72 12.95
C GLY A 65 15.03 5.48 11.69
N VAL A 66 14.62 6.74 11.56
CA VAL A 66 14.95 7.61 10.40
C VAL A 66 16.45 7.62 10.11
N GLN A 67 17.29 7.88 11.12
CA GLN A 67 18.74 7.96 10.96
C GLN A 67 19.37 6.61 10.56
N GLU A 68 18.88 5.51 11.13
CA GLU A 68 19.35 4.17 10.77
C GLU A 68 18.97 3.82 9.32
N CYS A 69 17.76 4.15 8.91
CA CYS A 69 17.28 3.98 7.54
C CYS A 69 18.13 4.78 6.55
N GLU A 70 18.34 6.07 6.80
CA GLU A 70 19.18 6.93 5.96
C GLU A 70 20.62 6.41 5.86
N ALA A 71 21.17 5.86 6.95
CA ALA A 71 22.50 5.26 6.94
C ALA A 71 22.54 4.01 6.05
N VAL A 72 21.51 3.15 6.11
CA VAL A 72 21.39 1.97 5.24
C VAL A 72 21.27 2.40 3.77
N LEU A 73 20.34 3.29 3.44
CA LEU A 73 20.14 3.78 2.07
C LEU A 73 21.41 4.40 1.48
N ARG A 74 22.15 5.19 2.28
CA ARG A 74 23.43 5.77 1.87
C ARG A 74 24.50 4.70 1.64
N ALA A 75 24.58 3.70 2.51
CA ALA A 75 25.55 2.61 2.38
C ALA A 75 25.29 1.75 1.14
N THR A 76 24.01 1.53 0.80
CA THR A 76 23.58 0.77 -0.37
C THR A 76 23.43 1.60 -1.64
N ARG A 77 23.70 2.92 -1.57
CA ARG A 77 23.56 3.88 -2.68
C ARG A 77 22.17 3.90 -3.31
N VAL A 78 21.15 3.61 -2.53
CA VAL A 78 19.75 3.72 -2.96
C VAL A 78 19.31 5.16 -2.81
N GLU A 79 18.92 5.78 -3.92
CA GLU A 79 18.31 7.10 -3.93
C GLU A 79 16.79 6.96 -3.86
N VAL A 80 16.19 7.53 -2.80
CA VAL A 80 14.73 7.66 -2.70
C VAL A 80 14.39 9.12 -3.00
N HIS A 81 13.71 9.35 -4.12
CA HIS A 81 13.37 10.70 -4.56
C HIS A 81 12.20 11.29 -3.75
N ALA A 82 12.13 12.62 -3.72
CA ALA A 82 11.02 13.34 -3.10
C ALA A 82 9.71 12.94 -3.80
N ARG A 83 8.73 12.50 -3.01
CA ARG A 83 7.48 11.96 -3.52
C ARG A 83 6.52 13.06 -3.90
N GLU A 84 5.88 12.91 -5.07
CA GLU A 84 4.84 13.81 -5.57
C GLU A 84 3.45 13.55 -4.95
N CYS A 85 3.29 12.45 -4.20
CA CYS A 85 2.00 12.05 -3.63
C CYS A 85 1.60 12.95 -2.46
N PRO A 86 0.46 13.68 -2.53
CA PRO A 86 0.01 14.55 -1.44
C PRO A 86 -0.49 13.77 -0.20
N TRP A 87 -0.68 12.46 -0.34
CA TRP A 87 -1.12 11.55 0.73
C TRP A 87 0.04 10.85 1.45
N ALA A 88 1.27 11.19 1.07
CA ALA A 88 2.50 10.68 1.66
C ALA A 88 3.09 11.74 2.60
N GLY A 89 3.18 11.45 3.90
CA GLY A 89 3.88 12.29 4.86
C GLY A 89 5.39 12.05 4.89
N PRO A 90 6.13 12.74 5.78
CA PRO A 90 7.56 12.54 5.96
C PRO A 90 7.92 11.11 6.41
N MET A 91 9.16 10.68 6.16
CA MET A 91 9.66 9.39 6.64
C MET A 91 9.69 9.33 8.18
N ARG A 92 9.14 8.24 8.73
CA ARG A 92 9.18 7.91 10.17
C ARG A 92 10.22 6.85 10.51
N GLY A 93 10.63 6.07 9.54
CA GLY A 93 11.60 4.99 9.67
C GLY A 93 11.42 3.96 8.58
N ALA A 94 11.88 2.74 8.82
CA ALA A 94 11.64 1.61 7.94
C ALA A 94 11.45 0.31 8.72
N LEU A 95 10.79 -0.65 8.07
CA LEU A 95 10.86 -2.06 8.46
C LEU A 95 11.77 -2.76 7.46
N GLY A 96 12.91 -3.27 7.92
CA GLY A 96 13.77 -4.13 7.12
C GLY A 96 13.46 -5.60 7.36
N TRP A 97 13.60 -6.44 6.33
CA TRP A 97 13.42 -7.89 6.47
C TRP A 97 14.35 -8.74 5.60
N GLU A 98 14.39 -10.03 5.93
CA GLU A 98 15.07 -11.11 5.21
C GLU A 98 14.14 -12.33 5.17
N ASP A 99 13.97 -12.93 3.99
CA ASP A 99 13.13 -14.11 3.79
C ASP A 99 13.83 -15.38 4.32
N ALA A 100 13.10 -16.24 5.02
CA ALA A 100 13.58 -17.54 5.48
C ALA A 100 13.34 -18.69 4.47
N GLY A 101 12.92 -18.38 3.25
CA GLY A 101 12.65 -19.35 2.17
C GLY A 101 11.18 -19.70 1.99
N SER A 102 10.26 -18.83 2.43
CA SER A 102 8.81 -19.00 2.32
C SER A 102 8.16 -17.85 1.55
N GLY A 103 8.72 -17.54 0.37
CA GLY A 103 8.36 -16.39 -0.44
C GLY A 103 6.86 -16.25 -0.71
N GLU A 104 6.13 -17.35 -0.94
CA GLU A 104 4.68 -17.28 -1.22
C GLU A 104 3.85 -16.76 -0.03
N ALA A 105 4.13 -17.22 1.19
CA ALA A 105 3.42 -16.75 2.39
C ALA A 105 3.80 -15.30 2.74
N LEU A 106 5.07 -14.94 2.54
CA LEU A 106 5.54 -13.57 2.71
C LEU A 106 4.84 -12.62 1.72
N LEU A 107 4.77 -13.00 0.44
CA LEU A 107 4.12 -12.22 -0.62
C LEU A 107 2.60 -12.08 -0.44
N ASN A 108 1.92 -13.12 0.04
CA ASN A 108 0.46 -13.13 0.14
C ASN A 108 -0.06 -12.50 1.44
N SER A 109 0.68 -12.63 2.55
CA SER A 109 0.22 -12.17 3.86
C SER A 109 0.95 -10.92 4.35
N PHE A 110 2.28 -10.91 4.25
CA PHE A 110 3.12 -9.88 4.87
C PHE A 110 3.22 -8.62 4.01
N ILE A 111 3.61 -8.75 2.75
CA ILE A 111 3.82 -7.62 1.85
C ILE A 111 2.56 -6.75 1.65
N PRO A 112 1.34 -7.30 1.51
CA PRO A 112 0.15 -6.46 1.34
C PRO A 112 -0.17 -5.62 2.58
N VAL A 113 0.19 -6.09 3.78
CA VAL A 113 0.12 -5.27 5.01
C VAL A 113 1.14 -4.14 4.91
N LEU A 114 2.38 -4.44 4.52
CA LEU A 114 3.43 -3.44 4.41
C LEU A 114 3.08 -2.36 3.40
N ILE A 115 2.60 -2.70 2.21
CA ILE A 115 2.16 -1.72 1.20
C ILE A 115 1.13 -0.75 1.79
N ARG A 116 0.09 -1.29 2.42
CA ARG A 116 -1.00 -0.49 2.99
C ARG A 116 -0.58 0.40 4.13
N ARG A 117 0.26 -0.15 5.02
CA ARG A 117 0.57 0.47 6.30
C ARG A 117 1.82 1.33 6.25
N SER A 118 2.82 0.95 5.45
CA SER A 118 4.05 1.73 5.28
C SER A 118 3.83 2.94 4.40
N ARG A 119 3.07 2.79 3.31
CA ARG A 119 2.88 3.76 2.23
C ARG A 119 4.16 4.26 1.56
N GLY A 120 5.35 4.02 2.10
CA GLY A 120 6.65 4.35 1.53
C GLY A 120 7.15 3.27 0.56
N PRO A 121 8.29 3.49 -0.11
CA PRO A 121 8.76 2.55 -1.13
C PRO A 121 9.11 1.20 -0.50
N LEU A 122 8.90 0.13 -1.26
CA LEU A 122 9.54 -1.14 -1.01
C LEU A 122 10.88 -1.16 -1.76
N ILE A 123 11.96 -1.57 -1.13
CA ILE A 123 13.31 -1.45 -1.67
C ILE A 123 14.01 -2.79 -1.49
N ARG A 124 14.58 -3.34 -2.57
CA ARG A 124 15.55 -4.44 -2.51
C ARG A 124 16.94 -3.82 -2.41
N LEU A 125 17.66 -4.17 -1.34
CA LEU A 125 18.93 -3.50 -1.00
C LEU A 125 20.13 -4.02 -1.79
N GLU A 126 20.05 -5.21 -2.38
CA GLU A 126 21.13 -5.80 -3.18
C GLU A 126 21.47 -4.96 -4.42
N ASP A 127 20.44 -4.50 -5.14
CA ASP A 127 20.57 -3.79 -6.41
C ASP A 127 19.88 -2.42 -6.42
N GLY A 128 19.22 -2.06 -5.33
CA GLY A 128 18.55 -0.77 -5.16
C GLY A 128 17.26 -0.61 -5.95
N VAL A 129 16.75 -1.70 -6.54
CA VAL A 129 15.43 -1.69 -7.17
C VAL A 129 14.41 -1.37 -6.10
N HIS A 130 13.48 -0.46 -6.44
CA HIS A 130 12.41 -0.08 -5.54
C HIS A 130 11.09 0.05 -6.27
N HIS A 131 10.03 -0.20 -5.52
CA HIS A 131 8.66 -0.05 -5.97
C HIS A 131 7.95 1.02 -5.15
N GLU A 132 7.27 1.90 -5.86
CA GLU A 132 6.47 2.97 -5.29
C GLU A 132 5.02 2.48 -5.14
N PRO A 133 4.55 2.12 -3.91
CA PRO A 133 3.19 1.62 -3.74
C PRO A 133 2.12 2.68 -3.92
N LEU A 134 2.47 3.96 -3.97
CA LEU A 134 1.52 5.05 -4.19
C LEU A 134 1.76 5.66 -5.56
N ARG A 135 0.75 5.59 -6.44
CA ARG A 135 0.82 6.22 -7.76
C ARG A 135 -0.53 6.77 -8.19
N GLN A 136 -0.52 7.59 -9.23
CA GLN A 136 -1.73 7.93 -9.96
C GLN A 136 -2.18 6.72 -10.80
N VAL A 137 -3.35 6.17 -10.49
CA VAL A 137 -3.95 5.05 -11.20
C VAL A 137 -5.20 5.52 -11.91
N THR A 138 -5.33 5.14 -13.18
CA THR A 138 -6.51 5.43 -13.99
C THR A 138 -7.53 4.31 -13.83
N PHE A 139 -8.74 4.68 -13.40
CA PHE A 139 -9.87 3.78 -13.23
C PHE A 139 -10.96 4.12 -14.24
N SER A 140 -11.62 3.09 -14.78
CA SER A 140 -12.90 3.24 -15.50
C SER A 140 -13.96 3.84 -14.56
N LEU A 141 -14.81 4.74 -15.06
CA LEU A 141 -15.95 5.27 -14.29
C LEU A 141 -16.97 4.19 -13.93
N SER A 142 -16.96 3.03 -14.58
CA SER A 142 -17.79 1.88 -14.19
C SER A 142 -17.47 1.35 -12.78
N ASN A 143 -16.31 1.69 -12.21
CA ASN A 143 -16.00 1.38 -10.81
C ASN A 143 -16.94 2.08 -9.81
N LEU A 144 -17.62 3.16 -10.22
CA LEU A 144 -18.53 3.89 -9.36
C LEU A 144 -19.92 3.23 -9.23
N THR A 145 -20.30 2.30 -10.12
CA THR A 145 -21.61 1.61 -10.04
C THR A 145 -21.49 0.23 -9.41
N GLY A 146 -20.36 -0.46 -9.63
CA GLY A 146 -20.11 -1.81 -9.15
C GLY A 146 -20.04 -1.93 -7.62
N LYS A 147 -20.52 -3.08 -7.11
CA LYS A 147 -20.35 -3.47 -5.70
C LYS A 147 -18.86 -3.62 -5.33
N PHE A 148 -18.07 -4.16 -6.26
CA PHE A 148 -16.64 -4.49 -6.09
C PHE A 148 -15.75 -3.50 -6.88
N GLY A 149 -16.17 -2.25 -7.01
CA GLY A 149 -15.38 -1.22 -7.68
C GLY A 149 -14.08 -0.92 -6.95
N PHE A 150 -13.07 -0.42 -7.67
CA PHE A 150 -11.74 -0.10 -7.13
C PHE A 150 -11.02 -1.30 -6.51
N GLU A 151 -11.14 -2.46 -7.16
CA GLU A 151 -10.61 -3.73 -6.65
C GLU A 151 -11.20 -4.08 -5.27
N ASP A 152 -12.52 -4.03 -5.16
CA ASP A 152 -13.23 -4.16 -3.87
C ASP A 152 -12.77 -3.13 -2.82
N GLY A 153 -12.50 -1.90 -3.29
CA GLY A 153 -12.03 -0.80 -2.47
C GLY A 153 -10.56 -0.91 -2.12
N GLU A 154 -9.90 -2.01 -2.47
CA GLU A 154 -8.56 -2.30 -2.02
C GLU A 154 -7.51 -1.39 -2.65
N ALA A 155 -7.79 -0.84 -3.84
CA ALA A 155 -6.94 0.12 -4.51
C ALA A 155 -6.97 1.51 -3.87
N LEU A 156 -7.95 1.84 -3.04
CA LEU A 156 -8.05 3.16 -2.40
C LEU A 156 -7.08 3.30 -1.22
N LEU A 157 -6.50 4.49 -1.04
CA LEU A 157 -5.42 4.70 -0.06
C LEU A 157 -5.86 4.60 1.41
N CYS A 158 -7.03 5.15 1.74
CA CYS A 158 -7.64 5.05 3.07
C CYS A 158 -9.13 5.43 3.03
N ASP A 159 -9.77 5.21 4.17
CA ASP A 159 -11.13 5.62 4.50
C ASP A 159 -11.22 6.99 5.20
N SER A 160 -10.13 7.76 5.26
CA SER A 160 -10.17 9.11 5.84
C SER A 160 -11.12 10.01 5.06
N SER A 161 -11.80 10.92 5.79
CA SER A 161 -12.73 11.90 5.20
C SER A 161 -12.07 12.65 4.05
N ASP A 162 -10.84 13.13 4.26
CA ASP A 162 -10.16 14.01 3.32
C ASP A 162 -9.82 13.29 2.01
N TYR A 163 -9.36 12.03 2.09
CA TYR A 163 -9.05 11.23 0.90
C TYR A 163 -10.31 10.85 0.13
N LEU A 164 -11.36 10.42 0.84
CA LEU A 164 -12.62 10.06 0.19
C LEU A 164 -13.31 11.27 -0.44
N GLU A 165 -13.19 12.46 0.17
CA GLU A 165 -13.67 13.71 -0.42
C GLU A 165 -12.88 14.10 -1.68
N TYR A 166 -11.55 13.99 -1.64
CA TYR A 166 -10.70 14.15 -2.82
C TYR A 166 -11.14 13.22 -3.95
N ALA A 167 -11.26 11.93 -3.68
CA ALA A 167 -11.60 10.92 -4.67
C ALA A 167 -13.02 11.11 -5.23
N ARG A 168 -13.99 11.50 -4.37
CA ARG A 168 -15.34 11.89 -4.80
C ARG A 168 -15.29 13.10 -5.74
N ASN A 169 -14.51 14.12 -5.42
CA ASN A 169 -14.41 15.34 -6.23
C ASN A 169 -13.77 15.05 -7.60
N GLU A 170 -12.73 14.23 -7.66
CA GLU A 170 -12.12 13.77 -8.91
C GLU A 170 -13.11 12.96 -9.78
N ALA A 171 -13.87 12.06 -9.14
CA ALA A 171 -14.91 11.29 -9.82
C ALA A 171 -16.02 12.20 -10.39
N GLN A 172 -16.46 13.19 -9.61
CA GLN A 172 -17.47 14.16 -10.05
C GLN A 172 -16.97 15.05 -11.19
N ALA A 173 -15.69 15.45 -11.15
CA ALA A 173 -15.06 16.21 -12.21
C ALA A 173 -14.93 15.37 -13.50
N ALA A 174 -14.60 14.09 -13.38
CA ALA A 174 -14.51 13.17 -14.52
C ALA A 174 -15.87 12.95 -15.21
N LEU A 175 -16.95 12.76 -14.43
CA LEU A 175 -18.32 12.70 -14.96
C LEU A 175 -18.68 13.99 -15.71
N THR A 176 -18.40 15.15 -15.12
CA THR A 176 -18.65 16.45 -15.75
C THR A 176 -17.89 16.60 -17.08
N ARG A 177 -16.60 16.23 -17.12
CA ARG A 177 -15.78 16.25 -18.35
C ARG A 177 -16.32 15.30 -19.43
N ALA A 178 -16.89 14.17 -19.04
CA ALA A 178 -17.54 13.22 -19.94
C ALA A 178 -18.92 13.71 -20.45
N GLY A 179 -19.43 14.84 -19.93
CA GLY A 179 -20.77 15.33 -20.20
C GLY A 179 -21.86 14.43 -19.58
N LEU A 180 -21.53 13.79 -18.46
CA LEU A 180 -22.42 12.90 -17.72
C LEU A 180 -22.92 13.58 -16.45
N GLU A 181 -24.18 13.33 -16.14
CA GLU A 181 -24.89 13.86 -14.99
C GLU A 181 -25.17 12.71 -14.03
N ALA A 182 -24.47 12.70 -12.90
CA ALA A 182 -24.68 11.78 -11.79
C ALA A 182 -24.08 12.37 -10.52
N GLN A 183 -24.57 11.94 -9.35
CA GLN A 183 -24.02 12.31 -8.05
C GLN A 183 -23.14 11.18 -7.52
N VAL A 184 -21.87 11.49 -7.25
CA VAL A 184 -20.97 10.57 -6.55
C VAL A 184 -21.13 10.76 -5.05
N SER A 185 -21.42 9.66 -4.35
CA SER A 185 -21.64 9.62 -2.91
C SER A 185 -20.54 8.84 -2.21
N ILE A 186 -20.18 9.29 -1.01
CA ILE A 186 -19.33 8.52 -0.09
C ILE A 186 -20.23 7.63 0.76
N THR A 187 -19.92 6.34 0.86
CA THR A 187 -20.68 5.36 1.63
C THR A 187 -19.82 4.71 2.70
N GLN A 188 -20.43 4.32 3.82
CA GLN A 188 -19.75 3.64 4.92
C GLN A 188 -19.63 2.13 4.66
N THR A 189 -19.03 1.74 3.53
CA THR A 189 -18.76 0.33 3.22
C THR A 189 -17.26 0.12 3.06
N ALA A 190 -16.76 -1.04 3.50
CA ALA A 190 -15.37 -1.42 3.31
C ALA A 190 -15.03 -1.78 1.84
N HIS A 191 -16.05 -2.15 1.05
CA HIS A 191 -15.90 -2.69 -0.31
C HIS A 191 -15.87 -1.64 -1.40
N ASN A 192 -16.74 -0.63 -1.37
CA ASN A 192 -16.67 0.46 -2.33
C ASN A 192 -17.24 1.72 -1.67
N PRO A 193 -16.37 2.54 -1.06
CA PRO A 193 -16.83 3.74 -0.39
C PRO A 193 -17.25 4.84 -1.37
N LEU A 194 -17.04 4.72 -2.69
CA LEU A 194 -17.36 5.74 -3.69
C LEU A 194 -18.35 5.22 -4.73
N ARG A 195 -19.60 5.68 -4.66
CA ARG A 195 -20.67 5.12 -5.50
C ARG A 195 -21.56 6.18 -6.14
N ILE A 196 -22.03 5.89 -7.35
CA ILE A 196 -23.18 6.58 -7.94
C ILE A 196 -24.45 5.87 -7.44
N TRP A 197 -25.36 6.64 -6.87
CA TRP A 197 -26.71 6.18 -6.57
C TRP A 197 -27.68 6.74 -7.60
N GLY A 198 -28.43 5.86 -8.25
CA GLY A 198 -29.42 6.23 -9.25
C GLY A 198 -28.88 6.21 -10.68
N ASP A 199 -29.63 6.85 -11.57
CA ASP A 199 -29.36 6.82 -13.00
C ASP A 199 -28.25 7.80 -13.38
N VAL A 200 -27.35 7.37 -14.27
CA VAL A 200 -26.45 8.28 -14.97
C VAL A 200 -27.18 8.81 -16.20
N THR A 201 -27.23 10.12 -16.35
CA THR A 201 -27.89 10.78 -17.48
C THR A 201 -26.89 11.54 -18.36
N ARG A 202 -27.28 11.75 -19.63
CA ARG A 202 -26.62 12.65 -20.56
C ARG A 202 -27.69 13.44 -21.28
N ASN A 203 -27.68 14.77 -21.14
CA ASN A 203 -28.75 15.64 -21.65
C ASN A 203 -30.14 15.19 -21.18
N GLY A 204 -30.26 14.82 -19.90
CA GLY A 204 -31.52 14.34 -19.29
C GLY A 204 -32.00 12.95 -19.72
N LYS A 205 -31.23 12.20 -20.53
CA LYS A 205 -31.57 10.81 -20.89
C LYS A 205 -30.68 9.83 -20.13
N LYS A 206 -31.30 8.81 -19.52
CA LYS A 206 -30.57 7.68 -18.91
C LYS A 206 -29.69 7.00 -19.94
N ILE A 207 -28.45 6.73 -19.58
CA ILE A 207 -27.50 5.96 -20.39
C ILE A 207 -27.25 4.58 -19.78
N SER A 208 -26.75 3.65 -20.59
CA SER A 208 -26.31 2.34 -20.11
C SER A 208 -25.05 2.48 -19.27
N GLU A 209 -24.93 1.70 -18.19
CA GLU A 209 -23.70 1.64 -17.38
C GLU A 209 -22.48 1.19 -18.19
N THR A 210 -22.68 0.42 -19.27
CA THR A 210 -21.58 0.01 -20.16
C THR A 210 -20.86 1.20 -20.77
N VAL A 211 -21.54 2.33 -20.98
CA VAL A 211 -20.95 3.58 -21.50
C VAL A 211 -19.92 4.16 -20.51
N LEU A 212 -20.03 3.87 -19.21
CA LEU A 212 -19.06 4.32 -18.22
C LEU A 212 -17.67 3.67 -18.40
N GLN A 213 -17.58 2.55 -19.12
CA GLN A 213 -16.32 1.87 -19.41
C GLN A 213 -15.44 2.67 -20.37
N ASP A 214 -16.04 3.56 -21.17
CA ASP A 214 -15.34 4.40 -22.15
C ASP A 214 -14.73 5.66 -21.51
N PHE A 215 -15.03 5.92 -20.24
CA PHE A 215 -14.57 7.09 -19.51
C PHE A 215 -13.73 6.68 -18.31
N SER A 216 -12.81 7.55 -17.94
CA SER A 216 -11.89 7.29 -16.86
C SER A 216 -11.71 8.47 -15.92
N MET A 217 -11.23 8.17 -14.74
CA MET A 217 -10.72 9.12 -13.77
C MET A 217 -9.37 8.64 -13.28
N THR A 218 -8.55 9.57 -12.79
CA THR A 218 -7.24 9.25 -12.22
C THR A 218 -7.23 9.64 -10.76
N LEU A 219 -6.85 8.71 -9.91
CA LEU A 219 -6.74 8.90 -8.45
C LEU A 219 -5.35 8.50 -7.98
N TRP A 220 -4.85 9.17 -6.96
CA TRP A 220 -3.79 8.58 -6.14
C TRP A 220 -4.31 7.31 -5.45
N ALA A 221 -3.68 6.17 -5.68
CA ALA A 221 -4.15 4.85 -5.28
C ALA A 221 -2.97 3.91 -4.98
N PHE A 222 -3.27 2.76 -4.37
CA PHE A 222 -2.28 1.70 -4.17
C PHE A 222 -1.96 1.05 -5.50
N ASP A 223 -0.67 0.86 -5.76
CA ASP A 223 -0.17 0.05 -6.85
C ASP A 223 0.18 -1.34 -6.37
N TRP A 224 -0.74 -2.29 -6.61
CA TRP A 224 -0.55 -3.69 -6.27
C TRP A 224 0.30 -4.46 -7.29
N SER A 225 0.80 -3.81 -8.35
CA SER A 225 1.59 -4.50 -9.37
C SER A 225 2.90 -5.07 -8.84
N CYS A 226 3.47 -4.51 -7.76
CA CYS A 226 4.64 -5.08 -7.09
C CYS A 226 4.43 -6.51 -6.66
N LEU A 227 3.24 -6.90 -6.20
CA LEU A 227 2.96 -8.27 -5.76
C LEU A 227 3.11 -9.31 -6.88
N ARG A 228 3.17 -8.85 -8.15
CA ARG A 228 3.31 -9.71 -9.34
C ARG A 228 4.65 -9.51 -10.05
N ASP A 229 5.52 -8.66 -9.52
CA ASP A 229 6.82 -8.38 -10.13
C ASP A 229 7.85 -9.41 -9.67
N GLU A 230 7.94 -10.51 -10.42
CA GLU A 230 8.93 -11.58 -10.19
C GLU A 230 10.38 -11.09 -10.30
N THR A 231 10.63 -9.92 -10.89
CA THR A 231 11.99 -9.38 -10.99
C THR A 231 12.42 -8.63 -9.74
N PHE A 232 11.45 -8.20 -8.92
CA PHE A 232 11.68 -7.50 -7.66
C PHE A 232 11.88 -8.46 -6.48
N TRP A 233 11.12 -9.56 -6.41
CA TRP A 233 11.18 -10.55 -5.33
C TRP A 233 12.26 -11.60 -5.55
#